data_AF-A0A1Y3NQ17-F1
#
_entry.id   AF-A0A1Y3NQ17-F1
#
_cell.length_a   1.000
_cell.length_b   1.000
_cell.length_c   1.000
_cell.angle_alpha   90.00
_cell.angle_beta   90.00
_cell.angle_gamma   90.00
#
_symmetry.space_group_name_H-M   'P 1'
#
loop_
_entity.id
_entity.type
_entity.pdbx_description
1 polymer ?
#
loop_
_entity_poly.entity_id
_entity_poly.type
_entity_poly.pdbx_seq_one_letter_code
_entity_poly.pdbx_strand_id
1 'polypeptide(L)'
;MKKDSSIATIVNFLCILKEDILLYNFQPSKVFDQVYFIAYDRRYNAIVFSIRGTLNLKDTLADLVCEYVRWNGGLIHSGVLKSAIYFYKKLFDKLKMIVRDKQPKYLYLTGHSLGAGIAAALTIMLKNVENEFEAPPGFKIECYCFAPPSVLNIELSKVYDDCIFSYVNNNDIVPR
;
A
#
# COMPACT_ATOMS: atom_id res chain seq x y z
N MET A 1 -18.57 11.02 -14.55
CA MET A 1 -18.15 10.09 -15.63
C MET A 1 -16.92 9.24 -15.29
N LYS A 2 -15.69 9.76 -15.09
CA LYS A 2 -14.53 8.88 -14.81
C LYS A 2 -14.55 8.16 -13.45
N LYS A 3 -15.06 8.79 -12.38
CA LYS A 3 -15.11 8.17 -11.02
C LYS A 3 -16.07 6.97 -10.95
N ASP A 4 -17.24 7.09 -11.57
CA ASP A 4 -18.26 6.03 -11.57
C ASP A 4 -17.79 4.78 -12.33
N SER A 5 -17.03 4.98 -13.42
CA SER A 5 -16.42 3.88 -14.18
C SER A 5 -15.37 3.11 -13.36
N SER A 6 -14.51 3.79 -12.61
CA SER A 6 -13.50 3.11 -11.78
C SER A 6 -14.12 2.26 -10.67
N ILE A 7 -15.17 2.79 -10.02
CA ILE A 7 -15.91 2.05 -8.98
C ILE A 7 -16.60 0.82 -9.59
N ALA A 8 -17.26 0.98 -10.74
CA ALA A 8 -17.90 -0.14 -11.44
C ALA A 8 -16.90 -1.24 -11.81
N THR A 9 -15.70 -0.88 -12.28
CA THR A 9 -14.63 -1.85 -12.55
C THR A 9 -14.21 -2.60 -11.29
N ILE A 10 -13.98 -1.90 -10.18
CA ILE A 10 -13.60 -2.53 -8.90
C ILE A 10 -14.68 -3.52 -8.46
N VAL A 11 -15.95 -3.09 -8.44
CA VAL A 11 -17.08 -3.93 -8.05
C VAL A 11 -17.19 -5.18 -8.92
N ASN A 12 -17.08 -5.02 -10.24
CA ASN A 12 -17.26 -6.12 -11.19
C ASN A 12 -16.08 -7.11 -11.18
N PHE A 13 -14.84 -6.64 -11.15
CA PHE A 13 -13.66 -7.50 -11.23
C PHE A 13 -13.23 -8.11 -9.90
N LEU A 14 -13.44 -7.39 -8.79
CA LEU A 14 -13.04 -7.86 -7.46
C LEU A 14 -14.19 -8.50 -6.68
N CYS A 15 -15.40 -8.46 -7.22
CA CYS A 15 -16.62 -8.96 -6.55
C CYS A 15 -16.82 -8.36 -5.15
N ILE A 16 -16.41 -7.10 -4.96
CA ILE A 16 -16.60 -6.32 -3.73
C ILE A 16 -17.89 -5.48 -3.88
N LEU A 17 -18.72 -5.43 -2.83
CA LEU A 17 -19.92 -4.59 -2.85
C LEU A 17 -19.55 -3.11 -2.86
N LYS A 18 -20.37 -2.29 -3.52
CA LYS A 18 -20.09 -0.85 -3.64
C LYS A 18 -20.02 -0.17 -2.28
N GLU A 19 -20.86 -0.55 -1.33
CA GLU A 19 -20.84 -0.03 0.05
C GLU A 19 -19.59 -0.42 0.85
N ASP A 20 -18.86 -1.47 0.42
CA ASP A 20 -17.65 -1.92 1.07
C ASP A 20 -16.40 -1.18 0.56
N ILE A 21 -16.53 -0.31 -0.45
CA ILE A 21 -15.45 0.62 -0.85
C ILE A 21 -15.52 1.84 0.08
N LEU A 22 -14.63 1.86 1.07
CA LEU A 22 -14.68 2.79 2.20
C LEU A 22 -14.05 4.16 1.87
N LEU A 23 -12.90 4.16 1.21
CA LEU A 23 -12.17 5.37 0.82
C LEU A 23 -11.50 5.16 -0.53
N TYR A 24 -11.35 6.22 -1.32
CA TYR A 24 -10.62 6.15 -2.58
C TYR A 24 -10.13 7.52 -3.03
N ASN A 25 -9.09 7.50 -3.86
CA ASN A 25 -8.66 8.64 -4.66
C ASN A 25 -8.28 8.15 -6.05
N PHE A 26 -9.06 8.51 -7.07
CA PHE A 26 -8.76 8.16 -8.48
C PHE A 26 -8.19 9.33 -9.28
N GLN A 27 -8.04 10.50 -8.65
CA GLN A 27 -7.59 11.74 -9.29
C GLN A 27 -6.61 12.43 -8.37
N PRO A 28 -5.34 11.98 -8.35
CA PRO A 28 -4.33 12.57 -7.49
C PRO A 28 -4.09 14.03 -7.87
N SER A 29 -3.99 14.89 -6.85
CA SER A 29 -3.77 16.33 -7.04
C SER A 29 -2.33 16.77 -6.77
N LYS A 30 -1.47 15.86 -6.29
CA LYS A 30 -0.06 16.10 -5.92
C LYS A 30 0.82 14.96 -6.40
N VAL A 31 2.10 15.25 -6.65
CA VAL A 31 3.12 14.32 -7.16
C VAL A 31 3.23 13.02 -6.34
N PHE A 32 3.08 13.10 -5.01
CA PHE A 32 3.23 11.94 -4.11
C PHE A 32 1.90 11.31 -3.67
N ASP A 33 0.77 11.89 -4.07
CA ASP A 33 -0.57 11.33 -3.86
C ASP A 33 -0.82 10.32 -4.98
N GLN A 34 -0.81 9.02 -4.69
CA GLN A 34 -1.07 8.01 -5.71
C GLN A 34 -2.56 7.69 -5.79
N VAL A 35 -2.97 7.04 -6.88
CA VAL A 35 -4.31 6.46 -6.96
C VAL A 35 -4.41 5.31 -5.97
N TYR A 36 -5.48 5.26 -5.20
CA TYR A 36 -5.73 4.18 -4.25
C TYR A 36 -7.21 3.95 -3.99
N PHE A 37 -7.52 2.80 -3.39
CA PHE A 37 -8.77 2.58 -2.69
C PHE A 37 -8.54 1.73 -1.43
N ILE A 38 -9.43 1.91 -0.47
CA ILE A 38 -9.54 1.10 0.75
C ILE A 38 -10.92 0.46 0.73
N ALA A 39 -10.97 -0.86 0.84
CA ALA A 39 -12.21 -1.62 0.85
C ALA A 39 -12.25 -2.61 2.02
N TYR A 40 -13.46 -3.00 2.42
CA TYR A 40 -13.68 -4.09 3.35
C TYR A 40 -14.00 -5.38 2.60
N ASP A 41 -13.11 -6.36 2.68
CA ASP A 41 -13.35 -7.71 2.18
C ASP A 41 -14.03 -8.54 3.27
N ARG A 42 -15.34 -8.74 3.11
CA ARG A 42 -16.15 -9.53 4.04
C ARG A 42 -15.75 -11.01 4.06
N ARG A 43 -15.24 -11.56 2.95
CA ARG A 43 -14.91 -12.99 2.84
C ARG A 43 -13.75 -13.35 3.75
N TYR A 44 -12.75 -12.47 3.81
CA TYR A 44 -11.56 -12.68 4.64
C TYR A 44 -11.60 -11.89 5.96
N ASN A 45 -12.66 -11.12 6.21
CA ASN A 45 -12.75 -10.15 7.30
C ASN A 45 -11.50 -9.26 7.35
N ALA A 46 -11.24 -8.58 6.24
CA ALA A 46 -10.02 -7.81 6.03
C ALA A 46 -10.32 -6.42 5.49
N ILE A 47 -9.55 -5.43 5.95
CA ILE A 47 -9.45 -4.14 5.28
C ILE A 47 -8.33 -4.25 4.26
N VAL A 48 -8.61 -3.94 3.00
CA VAL A 48 -7.65 -3.98 1.90
C VAL A 48 -7.36 -2.56 1.44
N PHE A 49 -6.12 -2.12 1.59
CA PHE A 49 -5.61 -0.86 1.08
C PHE A 49 -4.76 -1.13 -0.16
N SER A 50 -5.35 -0.88 -1.34
CA SER A 50 -4.70 -1.05 -2.64
C SER A 50 -4.15 0.28 -3.16
N ILE A 51 -2.85 0.30 -3.44
CA ILE A 51 -2.12 1.46 -3.98
C ILE A 51 -1.71 1.15 -5.42
N ARG A 52 -2.18 1.98 -6.35
CA ARG A 52 -1.83 1.86 -7.75
C ARG A 52 -0.40 2.36 -7.97
N GLY A 53 0.39 1.61 -8.74
CA GLY A 53 1.62 2.14 -9.33
C GLY A 53 1.35 3.13 -10.47
N THR A 54 2.41 3.69 -11.02
CA THR A 54 2.30 4.66 -12.12
C THR A 54 1.95 3.98 -13.43
N LEU A 55 1.20 4.67 -14.28
CA LEU A 55 0.79 4.20 -15.61
C LEU A 55 1.94 4.16 -16.64
N ASN A 56 2.96 5.00 -16.46
CA ASN A 56 4.13 5.04 -17.33
C ASN A 56 5.36 4.58 -16.56
N LEU A 57 5.78 3.34 -16.84
CA LEU A 57 6.94 2.71 -16.22
C LEU A 57 8.26 3.43 -16.58
N LYS A 58 8.32 4.06 -17.76
CA LYS A 58 9.50 4.80 -18.21
C LYS A 58 9.64 6.13 -17.47
N ASP A 59 8.53 6.83 -17.27
CA ASP A 59 8.52 8.07 -16.48
C ASP A 59 8.84 7.77 -15.01
N THR A 60 8.40 6.63 -14.46
CA THR A 60 8.80 6.24 -13.09
C THR A 60 10.27 5.99 -12.92
N LEU A 61 10.94 5.38 -13.90
CA LEU A 61 12.39 5.15 -13.80
C LEU A 61 13.17 6.46 -13.87
N ALA A 62 12.64 7.48 -14.56
CA ALA A 62 13.23 8.81 -14.64
C ALA A 62 12.89 9.69 -13.41
N ASP A 63 11.69 9.54 -12.83
CA ASP A 63 11.20 10.30 -11.66
C ASP A 63 11.60 9.67 -10.32
N LEU A 64 12.03 8.41 -10.31
CA LEU A 64 12.78 7.81 -9.22
C LEU A 64 14.10 8.59 -9.13
N VAL A 65 14.10 9.69 -8.37
CA VAL A 65 15.32 10.27 -7.84
C VAL A 65 16.04 9.12 -7.13
N CYS A 66 17.10 8.59 -7.75
CA CYS A 66 17.87 7.42 -7.31
C CYS A 66 18.67 7.71 -6.03
N GLU A 67 17.99 8.24 -5.02
CA GLU A 67 18.55 8.61 -3.73
C GLU A 67 17.93 7.71 -2.67
N TYR A 68 18.78 6.94 -2.01
CA TYR A 68 18.42 6.20 -0.81
C TYR A 68 18.75 7.04 0.42
N VAL A 69 17.82 7.06 1.36
CA VAL A 69 17.97 7.78 2.64
C VAL A 69 17.92 6.80 3.80
N ARG A 70 18.60 7.15 4.91
CA ARG A 70 18.52 6.37 6.14
C ARG A 70 17.13 6.46 6.76
N TRP A 71 16.52 5.33 7.05
CA TRP A 71 15.20 5.25 7.66
C TRP A 71 14.98 3.90 8.33
N ASN A 72 14.38 3.90 9.52
CA ASN A 72 14.03 2.69 10.28
C ASN A 72 15.19 1.68 10.45
N GLY A 73 16.41 2.18 10.69
CA GLY A 73 17.61 1.34 10.86
C GLY A 73 18.24 0.81 9.57
N GLY A 74 17.69 1.13 8.39
CA GLY A 74 18.25 0.76 7.10
C GLY A 74 18.18 1.88 6.06
N LEU A 75 18.10 1.52 4.78
CA LEU A 75 18.02 2.42 3.65
C LEU A 75 16.71 2.21 2.90
N ILE A 76 16.11 3.32 2.45
CA ILE A 76 14.89 3.32 1.63
C ILE A 76 15.00 4.33 0.49
N HIS A 77 14.41 4.01 -0.65
CA HIS A 77 14.27 4.95 -1.76
C HIS A 77 13.46 6.19 -1.35
N SER A 78 14.04 7.39 -1.52
CA SER A 78 13.50 8.65 -1.01
C SER A 78 12.08 8.98 -1.53
N GLY A 79 11.83 8.78 -2.84
CA GLY A 79 10.51 9.02 -3.45
C GLY A 79 9.41 8.13 -2.88
N VAL A 80 9.70 6.84 -2.70
CA VAL A 80 8.78 5.86 -2.10
C VAL A 80 8.49 6.22 -0.65
N LEU A 81 9.52 6.58 0.12
CA LEU A 81 9.36 7.05 1.49
C LEU A 81 8.46 8.29 1.55
N LYS A 82 8.67 9.29 0.68
CA LYS A 82 7.86 10.51 0.64
C LYS A 82 6.38 10.21 0.36
N SER A 83 6.08 9.31 -0.58
CA SER A 83 4.71 8.85 -0.83
C SER A 83 4.10 8.09 0.34
N ALA A 84 4.86 7.20 0.99
CA ALA A 84 4.38 6.48 2.17
C ALA A 84 4.08 7.44 3.34
N ILE A 85 4.97 8.40 3.62
CA ILE A 85 4.75 9.45 4.64
C ILE A 85 3.49 10.26 4.30
N TYR A 86 3.28 10.60 3.03
CA TYR A 86 2.10 11.33 2.60
C TYR A 86 0.81 10.54 2.90
N PHE A 87 0.78 9.24 2.55
CA PHE A 87 -0.35 8.38 2.86
C PHE A 87 -0.59 8.23 4.35
N TYR A 88 0.48 7.99 5.13
CA TYR A 88 0.40 7.89 6.58
C TYR A 88 -0.24 9.14 7.18
N LYS A 89 0.28 10.33 6.88
CA LYS A 89 -0.25 11.61 7.39
C LYS A 89 -1.69 11.87 6.95
N LYS A 90 -2.09 11.43 5.76
CA LYS A 90 -3.41 11.69 5.19
C LYS A 90 -4.48 10.70 5.68
N LEU A 91 -4.12 9.45 5.94
CA LEU A 91 -5.07 8.35 6.07
C LEU A 91 -4.96 7.58 7.38
N PHE A 92 -3.91 7.75 8.19
CA PHE A 92 -3.73 6.96 9.41
C PHE A 92 -4.93 7.07 10.37
N ASP A 93 -5.40 8.28 10.68
CA ASP A 93 -6.56 8.44 11.57
C ASP A 93 -7.84 7.83 10.99
N LYS A 94 -8.03 7.93 9.67
CA LYS A 94 -9.18 7.31 9.00
C LYS A 94 -9.09 5.78 9.02
N LEU A 95 -7.89 5.23 8.83
CA LEU A 95 -7.64 3.79 8.92
C LEU A 95 -7.88 3.29 10.35
N LYS A 96 -7.44 4.02 11.38
CA LYS A 96 -7.76 3.70 12.78
C LYS A 96 -9.26 3.64 13.02
N MET A 97 -10.00 4.67 12.59
CA MET A 97 -11.46 4.68 12.70
C MET A 97 -12.09 3.47 11.99
N ILE A 98 -11.67 3.18 10.75
CA ILE A 98 -12.17 2.04 9.99
C ILE A 98 -11.90 0.71 10.69
N VAL A 99 -10.69 0.51 11.21
CA VAL A 99 -10.30 -0.72 11.92
C VAL A 99 -11.09 -0.86 13.21
N ARG A 100 -11.24 0.23 13.97
CA ARG A 100 -12.05 0.25 15.20
C ARG A 100 -13.53 -0.05 14.92
N ASP A 101 -14.10 0.49 13.85
CA ASP A 101 -15.52 0.32 13.51
C ASP A 101 -15.82 -1.06 12.93
N LYS A 102 -14.92 -1.58 12.08
CA LYS A 102 -15.13 -2.86 11.38
C LYS A 102 -14.62 -4.07 12.16
N GLN A 103 -13.72 -3.87 13.12
CA GLN A 103 -13.05 -4.93 13.87
C GLN A 103 -12.53 -6.06 12.95
N PRO A 104 -11.73 -5.72 11.92
CA PRO A 104 -11.23 -6.71 10.96
C PRO A 104 -10.19 -7.62 11.61
N LYS A 105 -10.03 -8.83 11.07
CA LYS A 105 -8.90 -9.70 11.44
C LYS A 105 -7.59 -9.27 10.78
N TYR A 106 -7.68 -8.62 9.61
CA TYR A 106 -6.52 -8.28 8.82
C TYR A 106 -6.59 -6.86 8.26
N LEU A 107 -5.43 -6.21 8.18
CA LEU A 107 -5.21 -5.05 7.33
C LEU A 107 -4.17 -5.44 6.27
N TYR A 108 -4.66 -5.64 5.05
CA TYR A 108 -3.83 -5.97 3.90
C TYR A 108 -3.48 -4.71 3.12
N LEU A 109 -2.20 -4.46 2.96
CA LEU A 109 -1.68 -3.49 2.01
C LEU A 109 -1.28 -4.23 0.74
N THR A 110 -1.52 -3.61 -0.42
CA THR A 110 -1.08 -4.19 -1.68
C THR A 110 -0.85 -3.13 -2.73
N GLY A 111 -0.04 -3.48 -3.73
CA GLY A 111 0.18 -2.67 -4.91
C GLY A 111 0.97 -3.44 -5.95
N HIS A 112 1.09 -2.84 -7.12
CA HIS A 112 1.90 -3.33 -8.22
C HIS A 112 2.98 -2.30 -8.58
N SER A 113 4.18 -2.77 -8.94
CA SER A 113 5.30 -1.92 -9.33
C SER A 113 5.60 -0.84 -8.28
N LEU A 114 5.68 0.44 -8.63
CA LEU A 114 5.88 1.53 -7.65
C LEU A 114 4.88 1.48 -6.48
N GLY A 115 3.62 1.15 -6.76
CA GLY A 115 2.58 1.05 -5.73
C GLY A 115 2.89 -0.03 -4.69
N ALA A 116 3.54 -1.12 -5.11
CA ALA A 116 4.00 -2.17 -4.21
C ALA A 116 5.09 -1.66 -3.26
N GLY A 117 6.06 -0.90 -3.78
CA GLY A 117 7.09 -0.28 -2.94
C GLY A 117 6.52 0.69 -1.91
N ILE A 118 5.54 1.50 -2.31
CA ILE A 118 4.85 2.43 -1.40
C ILE A 118 4.04 1.65 -0.35
N ALA A 119 3.34 0.59 -0.74
CA ALA A 119 2.60 -0.27 0.18
C ALA A 119 3.52 -0.93 1.21
N ALA A 120 4.69 -1.44 0.81
CA ALA A 120 5.68 -2.01 1.71
C ALA A 120 6.18 -0.97 2.75
N ALA A 121 6.58 0.21 2.28
CA ALA A 121 7.05 1.28 3.16
C ALA A 121 5.96 1.78 4.13
N LEU A 122 4.72 1.89 3.66
CA LEU A 122 3.58 2.23 4.52
C LEU A 122 3.31 1.13 5.54
N THR A 123 3.43 -0.14 5.17
CA THR A 123 3.26 -1.28 6.09
C THR A 123 4.23 -1.21 7.25
N ILE A 124 5.51 -0.93 6.99
CA ILE A 124 6.52 -0.73 8.03
C ILE A 124 6.10 0.37 9.01
N MET A 125 5.61 1.51 8.50
CA MET A 125 5.11 2.60 9.37
C MET A 125 3.95 2.14 10.23
N LEU A 126 2.97 1.43 9.65
CA LEU A 126 1.78 0.99 10.38
C LEU A 126 2.09 -0.10 11.41
N LYS A 127 3.03 -1.01 11.12
CA LYS A 127 3.51 -2.01 12.09
C LYS A 127 4.13 -1.36 13.33
N ASN A 128 4.88 -0.27 13.15
CA ASN A 128 5.50 0.46 14.27
C ASN A 128 4.48 1.15 15.19
N VAL A 129 3.22 1.31 14.77
CA VAL A 129 2.12 1.92 15.54
C VAL A 129 0.90 1.00 15.61
N GLU A 130 1.11 -0.32 15.49
CA GLU A 130 0.03 -1.31 15.40
C GLU A 130 -0.90 -1.27 16.63
N ASN A 131 -0.34 -0.95 17.80
CA ASN A 131 -1.06 -0.79 19.07
C ASN A 131 -2.04 0.39 19.07
N GLU A 132 -1.89 1.38 18.20
CA GLU A 132 -2.79 2.55 18.12
C GLU A 132 -4.10 2.24 17.38
N PHE A 133 -4.22 1.09 16.72
CA PHE A 133 -5.41 0.76 15.93
C PHE A 133 -6.63 0.33 16.76
N GLU A 134 -6.47 0.05 18.06
CA GLU A 134 -7.53 -0.51 18.92
C GLU A 134 -8.23 -1.73 18.28
N ALA A 135 -7.44 -2.54 17.57
CA ALA A 135 -7.90 -3.65 16.75
C ALA A 135 -8.23 -4.90 17.61
N PRO A 136 -9.02 -5.84 17.08
CA PRO A 136 -9.37 -7.05 17.84
C PRO A 136 -8.14 -7.94 18.10
N PRO A 137 -8.19 -8.84 19.11
CA PRO A 137 -7.12 -9.79 19.37
C PRO A 137 -6.77 -10.63 18.14
N GLY A 138 -5.48 -10.74 17.83
CA GLY A 138 -4.99 -11.48 16.67
C GLY A 138 -5.11 -10.72 15.34
N PHE A 139 -5.40 -9.41 15.38
CA PHE A 139 -5.27 -8.52 14.21
C PHE A 139 -3.85 -8.60 13.64
N LYS A 140 -3.74 -8.61 12.31
CA LYS A 140 -2.46 -8.60 11.60
C LYS A 140 -2.44 -7.55 10.51
N ILE A 141 -1.28 -6.92 10.35
CA ILE A 141 -0.98 -6.04 9.23
C ILE A 141 0.01 -6.77 8.33
N GLU A 142 -0.35 -6.97 7.07
CA GLU A 142 0.48 -7.67 6.08
C GLU A 142 0.46 -6.91 4.74
N CYS A 143 1.50 -7.10 3.94
CA CYS A 143 1.65 -6.46 2.64
C CYS A 143 1.95 -7.49 1.55
N TYR A 144 1.23 -7.36 0.43
CA TYR A 144 1.40 -8.21 -0.74
C TYR A 144 1.83 -7.35 -1.92
N CYS A 145 3.11 -7.45 -2.25
CA CYS A 145 3.80 -6.60 -3.23
C CYS A 145 3.98 -7.34 -4.55
N PHE A 146 3.34 -6.87 -5.62
CA PHE A 146 3.49 -7.47 -6.95
C PHE A 146 4.47 -6.67 -7.80
N ALA A 147 5.51 -7.33 -8.31
CA ALA A 147 6.58 -6.71 -9.10
C ALA A 147 7.20 -5.44 -8.45
N PRO A 148 7.50 -5.42 -7.14
CA PRO A 148 8.03 -4.21 -6.51
C PRO A 148 9.42 -3.85 -7.04
N PRO A 149 9.75 -2.57 -7.26
CA PRO A 149 11.15 -2.18 -7.43
C PRO A 149 11.93 -2.41 -6.12
N SER A 150 13.25 -2.50 -6.21
CA SER A 150 14.16 -2.64 -5.06
C SER A 150 14.17 -1.36 -4.22
N VAL A 151 13.22 -1.21 -3.28
CA VAL A 151 13.02 0.04 -2.54
C VAL A 151 13.65 0.09 -1.16
N LEU A 152 14.07 -1.05 -0.60
CA LEU A 152 14.72 -1.18 0.70
C LEU A 152 16.06 -1.91 0.55
N ASN A 153 17.00 -1.66 1.46
CA ASN A 153 18.16 -2.53 1.61
C ASN A 153 17.80 -3.87 2.27
N ILE A 154 18.69 -4.85 2.12
CA ILE A 154 18.48 -6.21 2.61
C ILE A 154 18.33 -6.27 4.13
N GLU A 155 19.06 -5.43 4.87
CA GLU A 155 19.01 -5.39 6.33
C GLU A 155 17.61 -5.01 6.81
N LEU A 156 17.01 -3.96 6.24
CA LEU A 156 15.65 -3.55 6.60
C LEU A 156 14.61 -4.55 6.09
N SER A 157 14.80 -5.10 4.89
CA SER A 157 13.87 -6.09 4.32
C SER A 157 13.73 -7.33 5.19
N LYS A 158 14.82 -7.80 5.82
CA LYS A 158 14.82 -8.98 6.71
C LYS A 158 14.07 -8.75 8.02
N VAL A 159 13.89 -7.52 8.46
CA VAL A 159 13.16 -7.22 9.70
C VAL A 159 11.65 -7.46 9.55
N TYR A 160 11.13 -7.42 8.31
CA TYR A 160 9.70 -7.48 8.00
C TYR A 160 9.36 -8.62 7.03
N ASP A 161 10.19 -9.68 6.97
CA ASP A 161 10.01 -10.80 6.05
C ASP A 161 8.84 -11.74 6.43
N ASP A 162 8.31 -11.60 7.65
CA ASP A 162 7.14 -12.30 8.18
C ASP A 162 5.81 -11.66 7.78
N CYS A 163 5.81 -10.41 7.32
CA CYS A 163 4.60 -9.64 7.02
C CYS A 163 4.62 -8.90 5.69
N ILE A 164 5.75 -8.81 4.98
CA ILE A 164 5.85 -8.19 3.65
C ILE A 164 6.29 -9.22 2.62
N PHE A 165 5.38 -9.58 1.72
CA PHE A 165 5.58 -10.62 0.72
C PHE A 165 5.74 -10.01 -0.67
N SER A 166 6.87 -10.28 -1.33
CA SER A 166 7.16 -9.81 -2.68
C SER A 166 6.99 -10.92 -3.71
N TYR A 167 6.21 -10.67 -4.75
CA TYR A 167 5.93 -11.59 -5.85
C TYR A 167 6.53 -11.05 -7.14
N VAL A 168 7.40 -11.81 -7.77
CA VAL A 168 8.12 -11.44 -8.99
C VAL A 168 7.81 -12.45 -10.09
N ASN A 169 7.45 -11.96 -11.28
CA ASN A 169 7.11 -12.82 -12.42
C ASN A 169 8.31 -13.00 -13.36
N ASN A 170 8.93 -14.20 -13.35
CA ASN A 170 9.95 -14.63 -14.32
C ASN A 170 11.03 -13.56 -14.61
N ASN A 171 10.96 -12.96 -15.80
CA ASN A 171 11.93 -12.02 -16.33
C ASN A 171 11.50 -10.56 -16.21
N ASP A 172 10.58 -10.26 -15.29
CA ASP A 172 10.26 -8.87 -14.94
C ASP A 172 11.54 -8.11 -14.59
N ILE A 173 11.68 -6.92 -15.17
CA ILE A 173 12.85 -6.05 -15.04
C ILE A 173 12.71 -5.10 -13.84
N VAL A 174 11.49 -4.84 -13.37
CA VAL A 174 11.24 -3.92 -12.26
C VAL A 174 11.91 -4.36 -10.94
N PRO A 175 11.82 -5.64 -10.51
CA PRO A 175 12.44 -6.12 -9.28
C PRO A 175 13.91 -6.55 -9.44
N ARG A 176 14.60 -6.13 -10.51
CA ARG A 176 15.99 -6.50 -10.80
C ARG A 176 16.99 -5.42 -10.43
#